data_AF-A0A1G2RNZ5-F1
#
_entry.id   AF-A0A1G2RNZ5-F1
#
_cell.length_a   1.000
_cell.length_b   1.000
_cell.length_c   1.000
_cell.angle_alpha   90.00
_cell.angle_beta   90.00
_cell.angle_gamma   90.00
#
_symmetry.space_group_name_H-M   'P 1'
#
loop_
_entity.id
_entity.type
_entity.pdbx_description
1 polymer ?
#
loop_
_entity_poly.entity_id
_entity_poly.type
_entity_poly.pdbx_seq_one_letter_code
_entity_poly.pdbx_strand_id
1 'polypeptide(L)'
;MPKFAIGKILVLSFFIFSAFGVDALAQSAQHFFVEPSYDALKRDELSASLIKTTSKVSWYVEDEWWNGLSEGQKLDIQGDAGRLSQEFESKIYPVLTAKFGSEWTPGIDGDPRLAILLHRMKKDVSGYWTSADEFEKLQIPTSNEREMVYLNAEKIGGDVAKSFLAHEFTHLIEFQQKDRAFNVSDDSWFYEMLAEVAPTILGYDDILNGSYLEQRVDRFLSRPADPLTEWQSDLYDYGVVNIFGQYLRNRYGDSVLSDALKSRNTGMKSITAALNKNGFSEDFAQVFTDWTIAMAINNCSAGQAYCLKDGNLKNLRVIPSTYFLPLSGESTVSITVQSKDWAGNWYKFIGGHDTVTLEFKSPEELNVKIPYILDMSDGTFSVSVLKVGSDSIGKLEIPGFGKTVRSLIIIPSVQDKVSDISGSYPSYVLSWTVKISGGEETEPIIVERPRPQTGVSYTAAELQRKIAEIQQTIAALRAQLAAAQGGTVSGVSSCGPFEKNLYYGMKGAEVSCLQDFLKKQGPDIYPEGLVTGNFLGLTKAAVIRFQEKYAYEILAPLSFSHGTGFVGSMTRAKINKL
;
A
#
# COMPACT_ATOMS: atom_id res chain seq x y z
N MET A 1 12.24 -61.49 -71.99
CA MET A 1 11.29 -60.69 -71.17
C MET A 1 10.17 -61.60 -70.71
N PRO A 2 9.59 -61.51 -69.50
CA PRO A 2 10.12 -61.13 -68.17
C PRO A 2 10.03 -62.33 -67.15
N LYS A 3 10.97 -62.45 -66.22
CA LYS A 3 10.94 -62.16 -64.74
C LYS A 3 10.27 -63.20 -63.82
N PHE A 4 11.13 -63.80 -62.99
CA PHE A 4 10.86 -64.53 -61.75
C PHE A 4 10.30 -63.62 -60.64
N ALA A 5 9.43 -64.18 -59.79
CA ALA A 5 9.24 -63.75 -58.41
C ALA A 5 8.99 -64.98 -57.52
N ILE A 6 9.96 -65.30 -56.66
CA ILE A 6 9.87 -66.31 -55.59
C ILE A 6 9.75 -65.53 -54.27
N GLY A 7 8.70 -65.84 -53.51
CA GLY A 7 8.39 -65.21 -52.24
C GLY A 7 9.43 -65.50 -51.16
N LYS A 8 9.72 -64.48 -50.34
CA LYS A 8 10.46 -64.62 -49.08
C LYS A 8 9.53 -64.27 -47.92
N ILE A 9 9.51 -65.18 -46.96
CA ILE A 9 8.83 -65.14 -45.66
C ILE A 9 9.49 -64.07 -44.80
N LEU A 10 8.69 -63.19 -44.20
CA LEU A 10 9.12 -62.20 -43.21
C LEU A 10 8.78 -62.72 -41.81
N VAL A 11 9.80 -62.96 -40.98
CA VAL A 11 9.67 -63.27 -39.56
C VAL A 11 9.57 -61.94 -38.80
N LEU A 12 8.44 -61.72 -38.11
CA LEU A 12 8.20 -60.54 -37.28
C LEU A 12 8.66 -60.86 -35.84
N SER A 13 9.82 -60.37 -35.44
CA SER A 13 10.27 -60.41 -34.04
C SER A 13 9.73 -59.17 -33.31
N PHE A 14 8.82 -59.40 -32.36
CA PHE A 14 8.25 -58.37 -31.48
C PHE A 14 9.26 -58.05 -30.36
N PHE A 15 9.95 -56.91 -30.45
CA PHE A 15 10.67 -56.34 -29.30
C PHE A 15 9.72 -55.41 -28.54
N ILE A 16 9.30 -55.85 -27.36
CA ILE A 16 8.63 -54.98 -26.38
C ILE A 16 9.73 -54.12 -25.74
N PHE A 17 9.86 -52.88 -26.19
CA PHE A 17 10.63 -51.86 -25.48
C PHE A 17 9.75 -51.27 -24.38
N SER A 18 10.05 -51.64 -23.14
CA SER A 18 9.57 -50.94 -21.95
C SER A 18 10.20 -49.55 -21.93
N ALA A 19 9.49 -48.54 -22.41
CA ALA A 19 9.90 -47.15 -22.31
C ALA A 19 9.71 -46.68 -20.85
N PHE A 20 10.72 -46.90 -20.01
CA PHE A 20 10.96 -46.01 -18.88
C PHE A 20 11.56 -44.74 -19.46
N GLY A 21 10.69 -43.78 -19.81
CA GLY A 21 11.10 -42.42 -20.13
C GLY A 21 11.58 -41.74 -18.86
N VAL A 22 12.88 -41.82 -18.59
CA VAL A 22 13.56 -40.82 -17.77
C VAL A 22 13.88 -39.69 -18.73
N ASP A 23 13.04 -38.65 -18.73
CA ASP A 23 13.35 -37.39 -19.42
C ASP A 23 14.54 -36.74 -18.69
N ALA A 24 15.75 -37.16 -19.05
CA ALA A 24 16.95 -36.39 -18.81
C ALA A 24 16.95 -35.22 -19.80
N LEU A 25 16.29 -34.12 -19.42
CA LEU A 25 16.52 -32.82 -20.06
C LEU A 25 17.99 -32.45 -19.84
N ALA A 26 18.85 -32.83 -20.77
CA ALA A 26 20.20 -32.30 -20.87
C ALA A 26 20.08 -30.83 -21.27
N GLN A 27 20.01 -29.94 -20.27
CA GLN A 27 19.91 -28.49 -20.45
C GLN A 27 21.29 -27.96 -20.80
N SER A 28 21.45 -27.41 -22.01
CA SER A 28 22.61 -26.57 -22.30
C SER A 28 22.44 -25.25 -21.55
N ALA A 29 23.42 -24.89 -20.73
CA ALA A 29 23.50 -23.57 -20.11
C ALA A 29 23.38 -22.48 -21.18
N GLN A 30 22.51 -21.52 -20.94
CA GLN A 30 22.28 -20.36 -21.80
C GLN A 30 22.76 -19.10 -21.09
N HIS A 31 23.22 -18.14 -21.88
CA HIS A 31 23.62 -16.84 -21.38
C HIS A 31 22.42 -15.91 -21.28
N PHE A 32 22.30 -15.20 -20.16
CA PHE A 32 21.28 -14.18 -19.95
C PHE A 32 21.92 -12.88 -19.45
N PHE A 33 21.45 -11.75 -19.97
CA PHE A 33 21.67 -10.45 -19.36
C PHE A 33 20.70 -10.24 -18.20
N VAL A 34 21.16 -9.56 -17.15
CA VAL A 34 20.37 -9.23 -15.96
C VAL A 34 20.67 -7.80 -15.52
N GLU A 35 19.76 -7.20 -14.75
CA GLU A 35 19.91 -5.83 -14.29
C GLU A 35 20.72 -5.74 -12.97
N PRO A 36 21.91 -5.08 -12.96
CA PRO A 36 22.74 -4.97 -11.75
C PRO A 36 22.07 -4.24 -10.59
N SER A 37 21.07 -3.40 -10.89
CA SER A 37 20.25 -2.69 -9.90
C SER A 37 19.35 -3.62 -9.10
N TYR A 38 19.00 -4.80 -9.63
CA TYR A 38 18.14 -5.78 -8.98
C TYR A 38 18.91 -7.04 -8.53
N ASP A 39 19.97 -7.43 -9.24
CA ASP A 39 20.78 -8.61 -8.91
C ASP A 39 21.48 -8.50 -7.55
N ALA A 40 21.46 -9.60 -6.78
CA ALA A 40 22.06 -9.64 -5.45
C ALA A 40 23.59 -9.46 -5.46
N LEU A 41 24.23 -9.88 -6.55
CA LEU A 41 25.68 -9.84 -6.75
C LEU A 41 26.13 -8.69 -7.66
N LYS A 42 25.18 -7.84 -8.10
CA LYS A 42 25.40 -6.73 -9.04
C LYS A 42 26.01 -7.17 -10.38
N ARG A 43 25.64 -8.36 -10.83
CA ARG A 43 26.02 -8.86 -12.17
C ARG A 43 25.18 -8.18 -13.24
N ASP A 44 25.74 -8.08 -14.43
CA ASP A 44 25.07 -7.68 -15.67
C ASP A 44 24.78 -8.87 -16.60
N GLU A 45 25.37 -10.04 -16.31
CA GLU A 45 25.12 -11.29 -17.01
C GLU A 45 25.25 -12.52 -16.10
N LEU A 46 24.60 -13.62 -16.47
CA LEU A 46 24.72 -14.92 -15.81
C LEU A 46 24.42 -16.09 -16.76
N SER A 47 24.84 -17.29 -16.36
CA SER A 47 24.43 -18.54 -17.02
C SER A 47 23.20 -19.14 -16.32
N ALA A 48 22.24 -19.61 -17.12
CA ALA A 48 21.03 -20.26 -16.62
C ALA A 48 20.60 -21.44 -17.50
N SER A 49 19.96 -22.43 -16.88
CA SER A 49 19.53 -23.68 -17.51
C SER A 49 18.01 -23.87 -17.45
N LEU A 50 17.44 -24.46 -18.50
CA LEU A 50 15.99 -24.61 -18.70
C LEU A 50 15.37 -25.73 -17.84
N ILE A 51 14.89 -25.45 -16.64
CA ILE A 51 14.38 -26.49 -15.72
C ILE A 51 12.99 -27.04 -16.06
N LYS A 52 12.17 -26.29 -16.79
CA LYS A 52 10.80 -26.70 -17.11
C LYS A 52 10.28 -25.97 -18.35
N THR A 53 9.48 -26.68 -19.15
CA THR A 53 8.74 -26.10 -20.26
C THR A 53 7.30 -26.60 -20.25
N THR A 54 6.39 -25.75 -20.70
CA THR A 54 4.96 -26.05 -20.90
C THR A 54 4.51 -25.51 -22.27
N SER A 55 3.21 -25.40 -22.49
CA SER A 55 2.67 -24.81 -23.72
C SER A 55 2.78 -23.28 -23.76
N LYS A 56 2.90 -22.63 -22.59
CA LYS A 56 2.94 -21.16 -22.46
C LYS A 56 4.15 -20.60 -21.73
N VAL A 57 4.91 -21.41 -20.99
CA VAL A 57 6.06 -20.91 -20.22
C VAL A 57 7.29 -21.79 -20.34
N SER A 58 8.46 -21.15 -20.33
CA SER A 58 9.79 -21.76 -20.25
C SER A 58 10.53 -21.21 -19.03
N TRP A 59 10.87 -22.07 -18.08
CA TRP A 59 11.55 -21.70 -16.84
C TRP A 59 13.04 -21.94 -16.93
N TYR A 60 13.81 -20.90 -16.63
CA TYR A 60 15.27 -20.93 -16.52
C TYR A 60 15.68 -20.66 -15.08
N VAL A 61 16.77 -21.27 -14.65
CA VAL A 61 17.35 -21.03 -13.32
C VAL A 61 18.83 -20.74 -13.43
N GLU A 62 19.29 -19.74 -12.70
CA GLU A 62 20.70 -19.40 -12.56
C GLU A 62 21.53 -20.61 -12.12
N ASP A 63 22.55 -20.96 -12.91
CA ASP A 63 23.34 -22.19 -12.73
C ASP A 63 24.13 -22.19 -11.42
N GLU A 64 24.77 -21.07 -11.07
CA GLU A 64 25.62 -21.00 -9.87
C GLU A 64 24.79 -21.20 -8.59
N TRP A 65 23.63 -20.54 -8.51
CA TRP A 65 22.70 -20.73 -7.41
C TRP A 65 22.15 -22.15 -7.38
N TRP A 66 21.69 -22.65 -8.52
CA TRP A 66 21.11 -23.99 -8.66
C TRP A 66 22.07 -25.11 -8.23
N ASN A 67 23.34 -25.00 -8.63
CA ASN A 67 24.38 -25.98 -8.29
C ASN A 67 24.74 -25.97 -6.80
N GLY A 68 24.47 -24.88 -6.08
CA GLY A 68 24.62 -24.78 -4.63
C GLY A 68 23.49 -25.42 -3.83
N LEU A 69 22.38 -25.80 -4.47
CA LEU A 69 21.21 -26.39 -3.81
C LEU A 69 21.35 -27.89 -3.59
N SER A 70 20.77 -28.39 -2.51
CA SER A 70 20.55 -29.83 -2.30
C SER A 70 19.51 -30.38 -3.29
N GLU A 71 19.54 -31.68 -3.55
CA GLU A 71 18.54 -32.32 -4.43
C GLU A 71 17.10 -32.13 -3.95
N GLY A 72 16.86 -32.09 -2.63
CA GLY A 72 15.55 -31.76 -2.07
C GLY A 72 15.09 -30.35 -2.45
N GLN A 73 15.95 -29.36 -2.30
CA GLN A 73 15.64 -27.98 -2.68
C GLN A 73 15.41 -27.84 -4.19
N LYS A 74 16.18 -28.53 -5.03
CA LYS A 74 15.97 -28.53 -6.48
C LYS A 74 14.59 -29.08 -6.84
N LEU A 75 14.17 -30.17 -6.19
CA LEU A 75 12.83 -30.74 -6.37
C LEU A 75 11.73 -29.79 -5.91
N ASP A 76 11.92 -29.08 -4.79
CA ASP A 76 10.97 -28.07 -4.31
C ASP A 76 10.79 -26.94 -5.33
N ILE A 77 11.88 -26.38 -5.85
CA ILE A 77 11.86 -25.31 -6.87
C ILE A 77 11.21 -25.79 -8.18
N GLN A 78 11.50 -27.01 -8.62
CA GLN A 78 10.81 -27.61 -9.79
C GLN A 78 9.30 -27.78 -9.53
N GLY A 79 8.92 -28.14 -8.31
CA GLY A 79 7.53 -28.22 -7.86
C GLY A 79 6.84 -26.85 -7.87
N ASP A 80 7.51 -25.81 -7.38
CA ASP A 80 7.04 -24.43 -7.38
C ASP A 80 6.85 -23.90 -8.81
N ALA A 81 7.85 -24.06 -9.68
CA ALA A 81 7.75 -23.73 -11.10
C ALA A 81 6.60 -24.51 -11.76
N GLY A 82 6.38 -25.76 -11.34
CA GLY A 82 5.23 -26.59 -11.71
C GLY A 82 3.89 -25.93 -11.39
N ARG A 83 3.68 -25.57 -10.12
CA ARG A 83 2.46 -24.93 -9.64
C ARG A 83 2.22 -23.57 -10.29
N LEU A 84 3.26 -22.74 -10.40
CA LEU A 84 3.17 -21.43 -11.02
C LEU A 84 2.87 -21.53 -12.52
N SER A 85 3.43 -22.52 -13.23
CA SER A 85 3.07 -22.77 -14.64
C SER A 85 1.58 -23.07 -14.79
N GLN A 86 1.04 -23.93 -13.92
CA GLN A 86 -0.39 -24.29 -13.95
C GLN A 86 -1.27 -23.08 -13.64
N GLU A 87 -0.93 -22.30 -12.61
CA GLU A 87 -1.66 -21.08 -12.26
C GLU A 87 -1.59 -20.05 -13.40
N PHE A 88 -0.43 -19.94 -14.05
CA PHE A 88 -0.24 -19.04 -15.18
C PHE A 88 -1.14 -19.40 -16.37
N GLU A 89 -1.07 -20.66 -16.81
CA GLU A 89 -1.84 -21.14 -17.96
C GLU A 89 -3.35 -21.17 -17.71
N SER A 90 -3.77 -21.57 -16.51
CA SER A 90 -5.19 -21.76 -16.21
C SER A 90 -5.89 -20.48 -15.75
N LYS A 91 -5.16 -19.49 -15.24
CA LYS A 91 -5.75 -18.31 -14.61
C LYS A 91 -5.07 -17.00 -14.97
N ILE A 92 -3.78 -16.81 -14.69
CA ILE A 92 -3.10 -15.51 -14.90
C ILE A 92 -3.22 -15.06 -16.35
N TYR A 93 -2.77 -15.92 -17.28
CA TYR A 93 -2.77 -15.62 -18.71
C TYR A 93 -4.18 -15.33 -19.25
N PRO A 94 -5.18 -16.23 -19.15
CA PRO A 94 -6.49 -15.97 -19.74
C PRO A 94 -7.23 -14.78 -19.09
N VAL A 95 -7.10 -14.57 -17.77
CA VAL A 95 -7.80 -13.47 -17.09
C VAL A 95 -7.17 -12.12 -17.44
N LEU A 96 -5.85 -11.98 -17.34
CA LEU A 96 -5.19 -10.71 -17.61
C LEU A 96 -5.23 -10.36 -19.09
N THR A 97 -5.08 -11.34 -19.99
CA THR A 97 -5.16 -11.06 -21.44
C THR A 97 -6.57 -10.70 -21.90
N ALA A 98 -7.60 -11.33 -21.33
CA ALA A 98 -8.99 -10.91 -21.56
C ALA A 98 -9.26 -9.49 -21.04
N LYS A 99 -8.56 -9.08 -19.99
CA LYS A 99 -8.75 -7.79 -19.35
C LYS A 99 -8.03 -6.65 -20.05
N PHE A 100 -6.72 -6.79 -20.18
CA PHE A 100 -5.83 -5.74 -20.60
C PHE A 100 -5.37 -5.88 -22.05
N GLY A 101 -5.66 -7.00 -22.71
CA GLY A 101 -5.13 -7.33 -24.03
C GLY A 101 -3.93 -8.27 -23.93
N SER A 102 -3.34 -8.66 -25.06
CA SER A 102 -2.20 -9.58 -25.07
C SER A 102 -0.86 -8.86 -24.98
N GLU A 103 0.13 -9.55 -24.46
CA GLU A 103 1.54 -9.33 -24.70
C GLU A 103 1.90 -9.48 -26.19
N TRP A 104 3.15 -9.18 -26.57
CA TRP A 104 3.63 -9.49 -27.90
C TRP A 104 3.79 -11.00 -28.04
N THR A 105 2.95 -11.65 -28.83
CA THR A 105 3.06 -13.09 -29.07
C THR A 105 2.87 -13.39 -30.57
N PRO A 106 3.74 -14.19 -31.21
CA PRO A 106 4.79 -15.03 -30.64
C PRO A 106 6.11 -14.29 -30.34
N GLY A 107 6.11 -12.95 -30.32
CA GLY A 107 7.23 -12.22 -29.77
C GLY A 107 8.40 -11.97 -30.72
N ILE A 108 9.51 -11.46 -30.17
CA ILE A 108 10.73 -11.12 -30.90
C ILE A 108 11.52 -12.35 -31.37
N ASP A 109 11.58 -13.41 -30.57
CA ASP A 109 12.28 -14.67 -30.92
C ASP A 109 11.37 -15.67 -31.65
N GLY A 110 10.08 -15.36 -31.77
CA GLY A 110 9.07 -16.23 -32.39
C GLY A 110 8.65 -17.41 -31.52
N ASP A 111 9.05 -17.46 -30.25
CA ASP A 111 8.57 -18.44 -29.28
C ASP A 111 7.31 -17.89 -28.57
N PRO A 112 6.13 -18.53 -28.73
CA PRO A 112 4.92 -18.07 -28.05
C PRO A 112 4.91 -18.30 -26.53
N ARG A 113 6.00 -18.84 -25.96
CA ARG A 113 6.14 -19.10 -24.53
C ARG A 113 6.82 -17.92 -23.83
N LEU A 114 6.22 -17.46 -22.73
CA LEU A 114 6.87 -16.54 -21.82
C LEU A 114 8.11 -17.21 -21.19
N ALA A 115 9.27 -16.59 -21.33
CA ALA A 115 10.47 -17.00 -20.60
C ALA A 115 10.44 -16.44 -19.17
N ILE A 116 10.75 -17.29 -18.18
CA ILE A 116 10.81 -16.89 -16.78
C ILE A 116 12.20 -17.26 -16.24
N LEU A 117 12.98 -16.25 -15.84
CA LEU A 117 14.32 -16.46 -15.27
C LEU A 117 14.29 -16.33 -13.75
N LEU A 118 14.70 -17.40 -13.08
CA LEU A 118 14.96 -17.44 -11.64
C LEU A 118 16.43 -17.11 -11.37
N HIS A 119 16.70 -15.97 -10.75
CA HIS A 119 18.04 -15.62 -10.29
C HIS A 119 18.03 -14.95 -8.90
N ARG A 120 19.21 -14.88 -8.28
CA ARG A 120 19.39 -14.23 -6.98
C ARG A 120 19.24 -12.71 -7.11
N MET A 121 18.26 -12.15 -6.41
CA MET A 121 18.01 -10.69 -6.37
C MET A 121 18.15 -10.14 -4.96
N LYS A 122 18.26 -8.81 -4.83
CA LYS A 122 18.22 -8.13 -3.54
C LYS A 122 16.97 -8.50 -2.74
N LYS A 123 17.09 -8.49 -1.41
CA LYS A 123 16.06 -9.01 -0.47
C LYS A 123 14.68 -8.36 -0.65
N ASP A 124 14.65 -7.08 -0.98
CA ASP A 124 13.44 -6.27 -1.19
C ASP A 124 12.84 -6.40 -2.59
N VAL A 125 13.58 -6.98 -3.55
CA VAL A 125 13.12 -7.22 -4.93
C VAL A 125 12.48 -8.60 -5.03
N SER A 126 11.28 -8.68 -5.61
CA SER A 126 10.55 -9.95 -5.78
C SER A 126 10.52 -10.44 -7.22
N GLY A 127 10.62 -9.52 -8.17
CA GLY A 127 10.72 -9.75 -9.59
C GLY A 127 11.00 -8.43 -10.27
N TYR A 128 11.23 -8.49 -11.58
CA TYR A 128 11.19 -7.35 -12.47
C TYR A 128 10.93 -7.83 -13.90
N TRP A 129 10.64 -6.88 -14.77
CA TRP A 129 10.71 -7.02 -16.22
C TRP A 129 11.58 -5.88 -16.77
N THR A 130 12.00 -5.99 -18.03
CA THR A 130 12.64 -4.87 -18.73
C THR A 130 12.21 -4.87 -20.18
N SER A 131 11.89 -3.69 -20.70
CA SER A 131 11.56 -3.54 -22.12
C SER A 131 12.78 -3.77 -23.02
N ALA A 132 14.00 -3.74 -22.48
CA ALA A 132 15.22 -4.00 -23.21
C ALA A 132 15.19 -5.34 -23.96
N ASP A 133 14.60 -6.36 -23.35
CA ASP A 133 14.53 -7.72 -23.89
C ASP A 133 13.60 -7.85 -25.11
N GLU A 134 12.75 -6.85 -25.35
CA GLU A 134 11.80 -6.79 -26.47
C GLU A 134 12.41 -6.16 -27.75
N PHE A 135 13.71 -5.87 -27.73
CA PHE A 135 14.43 -5.28 -28.86
C PHE A 135 15.59 -6.17 -29.33
N GLU A 136 15.92 -6.06 -30.62
CA GLU A 136 17.08 -6.75 -31.20
C GLU A 136 18.38 -6.28 -30.53
N LYS A 137 19.37 -7.15 -30.38
CA LYS A 137 20.71 -6.83 -29.86
C LYS A 137 21.43 -5.74 -30.65
N LEU A 138 21.06 -5.58 -31.92
CA LEU A 138 21.56 -4.49 -32.74
C LEU A 138 21.12 -3.11 -32.21
N GLN A 139 19.97 -3.03 -31.56
CA GLN A 139 19.42 -1.81 -30.95
C GLN A 139 19.83 -1.70 -29.49
N ILE A 140 19.72 -2.80 -28.74
CA ILE A 140 20.04 -2.88 -27.32
C ILE A 140 20.97 -4.07 -27.07
N PRO A 141 22.30 -3.88 -26.97
CA PRO A 141 23.27 -4.98 -26.88
C PRO A 141 23.08 -5.93 -25.69
N THR A 142 22.42 -5.47 -24.63
CA THR A 142 22.11 -6.25 -23.42
C THR A 142 20.72 -6.88 -23.46
N SER A 143 20.02 -6.85 -24.59
CA SER A 143 18.75 -7.53 -24.75
C SER A 143 18.92 -9.04 -24.71
N ASN A 144 18.01 -9.74 -24.04
CA ASN A 144 17.88 -11.19 -24.16
C ASN A 144 17.10 -11.62 -25.40
N GLU A 145 16.48 -10.70 -26.14
CA GLU A 145 15.64 -10.92 -27.33
C GLU A 145 14.54 -11.94 -27.04
N ARG A 146 13.77 -11.73 -25.97
CA ARG A 146 12.69 -12.62 -25.52
C ARG A 146 11.63 -11.86 -24.73
N GLU A 147 10.38 -12.26 -24.87
CA GLU A 147 9.31 -11.89 -23.94
C GLU A 147 9.56 -12.63 -22.63
N MET A 148 10.07 -11.89 -21.64
CA MET A 148 10.53 -12.50 -20.41
C MET A 148 10.27 -11.69 -19.15
N VAL A 149 10.16 -12.41 -18.03
CA VAL A 149 10.10 -11.85 -16.69
C VAL A 149 11.14 -12.52 -15.80
N TYR A 150 11.59 -11.78 -14.79
CA TYR A 150 12.58 -12.21 -13.84
C TYR A 150 11.91 -12.36 -12.48
N LEU A 151 12.12 -13.49 -11.81
CA LEU A 151 11.60 -13.72 -10.47
C LEU A 151 12.74 -14.04 -9.51
N ASN A 152 12.62 -13.53 -8.28
CA ASN A 152 13.61 -13.81 -7.25
C ASN A 152 13.57 -15.29 -6.87
N ALA A 153 14.67 -15.98 -7.13
CA ALA A 153 14.83 -17.41 -6.89
C ALA A 153 14.56 -17.82 -5.43
N GLU A 154 14.85 -16.93 -4.47
CA GLU A 154 14.65 -17.18 -3.04
C GLU A 154 13.18 -17.01 -2.58
N LYS A 155 12.32 -16.45 -3.43
CA LYS A 155 10.91 -16.13 -3.09
C LYS A 155 9.88 -16.97 -3.82
N ILE A 156 10.30 -17.82 -4.76
CA ILE A 156 9.38 -18.59 -5.63
C ILE A 156 8.43 -19.53 -4.85
N GLY A 157 8.87 -20.06 -3.71
CA GLY A 157 8.06 -20.96 -2.89
C GLY A 157 7.04 -20.26 -1.97
N GLY A 158 6.98 -18.93 -1.98
CA GLY A 158 6.02 -18.19 -1.17
C GLY A 158 4.62 -18.16 -1.77
N ASP A 159 3.58 -18.11 -0.93
CA ASP A 159 2.16 -18.08 -1.36
C ASP A 159 1.83 -16.89 -2.29
N VAL A 160 2.59 -15.79 -2.17
CA VAL A 160 2.44 -14.57 -2.98
C VAL A 160 3.25 -14.60 -4.27
N ALA A 161 4.02 -15.65 -4.57
CA ALA A 161 4.84 -15.73 -5.78
C ALA A 161 4.02 -15.61 -7.07
N LYS A 162 2.80 -16.17 -7.07
CA LYS A 162 1.84 -16.01 -8.18
C LYS A 162 1.40 -14.56 -8.40
N SER A 163 1.36 -13.75 -7.35
CA SER A 163 1.04 -12.32 -7.44
C SER A 163 2.20 -11.56 -8.08
N PHE A 164 3.45 -11.91 -7.76
CA PHE A 164 4.63 -11.33 -8.43
C PHE A 164 4.66 -11.71 -9.91
N LEU A 165 4.45 -12.99 -10.26
CA LEU A 165 4.37 -13.41 -11.66
C LEU A 165 3.27 -12.67 -12.43
N ALA A 166 2.09 -12.51 -11.82
CA ALA A 166 0.99 -11.75 -12.44
C ALA A 166 1.31 -10.27 -12.62
N HIS A 167 1.98 -9.66 -11.65
CA HIS A 167 2.45 -8.28 -11.70
C HIS A 167 3.44 -8.09 -12.87
N GLU A 168 4.53 -8.87 -12.91
CA GLU A 168 5.54 -8.73 -13.98
C GLU A 168 4.97 -9.03 -15.37
N PHE A 169 4.09 -10.03 -15.49
CA PHE A 169 3.43 -10.33 -16.76
C PHE A 169 2.52 -9.19 -17.23
N THR A 170 1.93 -8.41 -16.32
CA THR A 170 1.10 -7.26 -16.69
C THR A 170 1.90 -6.23 -17.45
N HIS A 171 3.18 -6.03 -17.11
CA HIS A 171 4.02 -5.08 -17.82
C HIS A 171 4.32 -5.46 -19.28
N LEU A 172 4.45 -6.75 -19.59
CA LEU A 172 4.57 -7.21 -20.99
C LEU A 172 3.30 -6.92 -21.81
N ILE A 173 2.12 -7.08 -21.19
CA ILE A 173 0.85 -6.66 -21.79
C ILE A 173 0.85 -5.15 -21.99
N GLU A 174 1.25 -4.39 -20.98
CA GLU A 174 1.28 -2.92 -21.05
C GLU A 174 2.15 -2.42 -22.18
N PHE A 175 3.37 -2.94 -22.30
CA PHE A 175 4.32 -2.57 -23.34
C PHE A 175 3.73 -2.83 -24.74
N GLN A 176 3.08 -3.97 -24.95
CA GLN A 176 2.45 -4.27 -26.23
C GLN A 176 1.25 -3.36 -26.49
N GLN A 177 0.36 -3.20 -25.52
CA GLN A 177 -0.93 -2.51 -25.69
C GLN A 177 -0.78 -0.99 -25.68
N LYS A 178 0.32 -0.47 -25.14
CA LYS A 178 0.63 0.96 -25.06
C LYS A 178 1.79 1.34 -25.96
N ASP A 179 3.02 1.01 -25.57
CA ASP A 179 4.25 1.47 -26.19
C ASP A 179 4.31 1.05 -27.65
N ARG A 180 4.10 -0.24 -27.94
CA ARG A 180 4.18 -0.73 -29.32
C ARG A 180 2.97 -0.34 -30.15
N ALA A 181 1.76 -0.46 -29.59
CA ALA A 181 0.53 -0.20 -30.33
C ALA A 181 0.35 1.29 -30.69
N PHE A 182 0.81 2.20 -29.83
CA PHE A 182 0.59 3.63 -29.98
C PHE A 182 1.87 4.44 -30.17
N ASN A 183 3.06 3.83 -30.01
CA ASN A 183 4.36 4.51 -30.04
C ASN A 183 4.42 5.65 -29.01
N VAL A 184 4.02 5.34 -27.77
CA VAL A 184 4.03 6.25 -26.62
C VAL A 184 4.34 5.47 -25.34
N SER A 185 5.25 5.98 -24.52
CA SER A 185 5.52 5.41 -23.20
C SER A 185 4.76 6.20 -22.13
N ASP A 186 4.15 5.49 -21.20
CA ASP A 186 3.36 6.06 -20.11
C ASP A 186 4.22 6.38 -18.88
N ASP A 187 3.64 7.11 -17.93
CA ASP A 187 4.31 7.44 -16.68
C ASP A 187 4.50 6.18 -15.81
N SER A 188 5.66 6.03 -15.14
CA SER A 188 5.97 4.83 -14.36
C SER A 188 4.91 4.50 -13.30
N TRP A 189 4.39 5.51 -12.58
CA TRP A 189 3.35 5.31 -11.58
C TRP A 189 2.07 4.69 -12.17
N PHE A 190 1.77 4.97 -13.44
CA PHE A 190 0.58 4.47 -14.12
C PHE A 190 0.72 2.99 -14.50
N TYR A 191 1.87 2.60 -15.08
CA TYR A 191 2.17 1.18 -15.34
C TYR A 191 2.14 0.37 -14.03
N GLU A 192 2.77 0.91 -13.01
CA GLU A 192 2.87 0.24 -11.72
C GLU A 192 1.51 0.13 -11.04
N MET A 193 0.65 1.15 -11.12
CA MET A 193 -0.73 1.08 -10.65
C MET A 193 -1.50 -0.10 -11.26
N LEU A 194 -1.38 -0.31 -12.58
CA LEU A 194 -2.08 -1.37 -13.30
C LEU A 194 -1.54 -2.76 -12.96
N ALA A 195 -0.21 -2.92 -12.90
CA ALA A 195 0.43 -4.16 -12.46
C ALA A 195 0.13 -4.47 -10.97
N GLU A 196 0.05 -3.47 -10.11
CA GLU A 196 -0.26 -3.58 -8.68
C GLU A 196 -1.69 -4.07 -8.41
N VAL A 197 -2.66 -3.77 -9.28
CA VAL A 197 -4.04 -4.27 -9.13
C VAL A 197 -4.27 -5.65 -9.76
N ALA A 198 -3.34 -6.15 -10.58
CA ALA A 198 -3.48 -7.44 -11.26
C ALA A 198 -3.72 -8.62 -10.30
N PRO A 199 -3.03 -8.76 -9.15
CA PRO A 199 -3.32 -9.81 -8.17
C PRO A 199 -4.76 -9.79 -7.65
N THR A 200 -5.33 -8.60 -7.44
CA THR A 200 -6.72 -8.47 -7.00
C THR A 200 -7.72 -8.78 -8.12
N ILE A 201 -7.41 -8.44 -9.38
CA ILE A 201 -8.22 -8.86 -10.55
C ILE A 201 -8.28 -10.39 -10.64
N LEU A 202 -7.20 -11.07 -10.26
CA LEU A 202 -7.12 -12.53 -10.21
C LEU A 202 -7.77 -13.14 -8.97
N GLY A 203 -8.30 -12.34 -8.04
CA GLY A 203 -8.90 -12.80 -6.79
C GLY A 203 -7.89 -13.37 -5.79
N TYR A 204 -6.60 -13.02 -5.92
CA TYR A 204 -5.58 -13.46 -4.95
C TYR A 204 -5.65 -12.70 -3.63
N ASP A 205 -6.40 -11.58 -3.60
CA ASP A 205 -6.57 -10.72 -2.43
C ASP A 205 -7.98 -10.80 -1.82
N ASP A 206 -8.79 -11.80 -2.21
CA ASP A 206 -10.15 -12.02 -1.67
C ASP A 206 -10.11 -12.27 -0.15
N ILE A 207 -9.02 -12.86 0.34
CA ILE A 207 -8.67 -12.94 1.76
C ILE A 207 -7.49 -12.01 1.99
N LEU A 208 -7.68 -10.96 2.79
CA LEU A 208 -6.64 -9.95 3.03
C LEU A 208 -5.42 -10.53 3.78
N ASN A 209 -5.65 -11.29 4.85
CA ASN A 209 -4.55 -11.73 5.73
C ASN A 209 -3.56 -12.65 5.00
N GLY A 210 -2.28 -12.24 4.96
CA GLY A 210 -1.19 -12.91 4.25
C GLY A 210 -1.12 -12.61 2.76
N SER A 211 -2.02 -11.78 2.23
CA SER A 211 -2.11 -11.51 0.80
C SER A 211 -1.11 -10.46 0.32
N TYR A 212 -1.06 -10.27 -0.99
CA TYR A 212 -0.27 -9.21 -1.60
C TYR A 212 -0.82 -7.82 -1.25
N LEU A 213 -2.15 -7.66 -1.30
CA LEU A 213 -2.85 -6.43 -0.91
C LEU A 213 -2.63 -6.03 0.55
N GLU A 214 -2.53 -6.97 1.51
CA GLU A 214 -2.21 -6.61 2.91
C GLU A 214 -0.86 -5.88 3.00
N GLN A 215 0.16 -6.34 2.27
CA GLN A 215 1.46 -5.68 2.24
C GLN A 215 1.36 -4.25 1.68
N ARG A 216 0.50 -4.03 0.67
CA ARG A 216 0.29 -2.72 0.04
C ARG A 216 -0.50 -1.77 0.92
N VAL A 217 -1.54 -2.28 1.60
CA VAL A 217 -2.28 -1.55 2.63
C VAL A 217 -1.35 -1.08 3.75
N ASP A 218 -0.47 -1.97 4.25
CA ASP A 218 0.47 -1.64 5.30
C ASP A 218 1.46 -0.55 4.88
N ARG A 219 1.98 -0.62 3.64
CA ARG A 219 2.88 0.39 3.06
C ARG A 219 2.18 1.75 2.93
N PHE A 220 0.98 1.77 2.35
CA PHE A 220 0.19 2.99 2.21
C PHE A 220 -0.11 3.64 3.57
N LEU A 221 -0.61 2.87 4.54
CA LEU A 221 -0.96 3.41 5.85
C LEU A 221 0.25 3.89 6.66
N SER A 222 1.46 3.42 6.33
CA SER A 222 2.71 3.87 6.96
C SER A 222 3.13 5.26 6.47
N ARG A 223 2.91 5.59 5.19
CA ARG A 223 3.23 6.89 4.59
C ARG A 223 2.12 7.32 3.61
N PRO A 224 0.92 7.66 4.11
CA PRO A 224 -0.25 7.90 3.24
C PRO A 224 -0.18 9.21 2.45
N ALA A 225 0.69 10.14 2.89
CA ALA A 225 0.95 11.42 2.20
C ALA A 225 2.09 11.32 1.17
N ASP A 226 2.51 10.10 0.85
CA ASP A 226 3.44 9.88 -0.26
C ASP A 226 2.77 10.24 -1.60
N PRO A 227 3.46 10.94 -2.52
CA PRO A 227 2.81 11.49 -3.72
C PRO A 227 2.40 10.41 -4.72
N LEU A 228 1.16 10.46 -5.20
CA LEU A 228 0.63 9.43 -6.11
C LEU A 228 1.40 9.33 -7.44
N THR A 229 1.92 10.45 -7.96
CA THR A 229 2.51 10.51 -9.31
C THR A 229 4.03 10.70 -9.32
N GLU A 230 4.67 10.94 -8.16
CA GLU A 230 6.13 11.02 -8.08
C GLU A 230 6.68 9.60 -7.91
N TRP A 231 7.25 9.03 -8.97
CA TRP A 231 7.81 7.69 -8.90
C TRP A 231 9.29 7.74 -8.51
N GLN A 232 9.66 7.13 -7.39
CA GLN A 232 11.05 6.99 -6.92
C GLN A 232 11.49 5.53 -6.80
N SER A 233 10.63 4.59 -7.23
CA SER A 233 10.79 3.15 -7.03
C SER A 233 10.97 2.78 -5.55
N ASP A 234 10.33 3.53 -4.66
CA ASP A 234 10.32 3.27 -3.23
C ASP A 234 9.14 2.36 -2.83
N LEU A 235 9.25 1.63 -1.73
CA LEU A 235 8.23 0.66 -1.32
C LEU A 235 6.86 1.30 -1.02
N TYR A 236 6.81 2.58 -0.68
CA TYR A 236 5.60 3.33 -0.37
C TYR A 236 4.87 3.78 -1.63
N ASP A 237 5.60 4.11 -2.71
CA ASP A 237 5.04 4.44 -4.02
C ASP A 237 4.06 3.34 -4.46
N TYR A 238 4.50 2.08 -4.39
CA TYR A 238 3.69 0.88 -4.70
C TYR A 238 2.44 0.77 -3.81
N GLY A 239 2.51 1.18 -2.55
CA GLY A 239 1.36 1.21 -1.65
C GLY A 239 0.31 2.23 -2.09
N VAL A 240 0.74 3.45 -2.42
CA VAL A 240 -0.15 4.54 -2.84
C VAL A 240 -0.84 4.20 -4.15
N VAL A 241 -0.09 3.80 -5.19
CA VAL A 241 -0.67 3.46 -6.49
C VAL A 241 -1.58 2.25 -6.41
N ASN A 242 -1.28 1.25 -5.58
CA ASN A 242 -2.17 0.11 -5.37
C ASN A 242 -3.52 0.58 -4.81
N ILE A 243 -3.53 1.32 -3.69
CA ILE A 243 -4.79 1.75 -3.05
C ILE A 243 -5.58 2.70 -3.96
N PHE A 244 -4.92 3.56 -4.72
CA PHE A 244 -5.57 4.39 -5.73
C PHE A 244 -6.17 3.54 -6.88
N GLY A 245 -5.42 2.54 -7.37
CA GLY A 245 -5.91 1.58 -8.37
C GLY A 245 -7.13 0.80 -7.87
N GLN A 246 -7.13 0.31 -6.62
CA GLN A 246 -8.29 -0.35 -6.03
C GLN A 246 -9.51 0.58 -5.96
N TYR A 247 -9.29 1.85 -5.65
CA TYR A 247 -10.36 2.87 -5.65
C TYR A 247 -10.95 3.06 -7.05
N LEU A 248 -10.13 3.20 -8.08
CA LEU A 248 -10.60 3.30 -9.47
C LEU A 248 -11.45 2.09 -9.86
N ARG A 249 -10.98 0.87 -9.56
CA ARG A 249 -11.71 -0.37 -9.83
C ARG A 249 -13.06 -0.42 -9.12
N ASN A 250 -13.06 -0.10 -7.83
CA ASN A 250 -14.27 -0.14 -7.00
C ASN A 250 -15.33 0.88 -7.44
N ARG A 251 -14.88 2.06 -7.91
CA ARG A 251 -15.77 3.18 -8.22
C ARG A 251 -16.21 3.23 -9.68
N TYR A 252 -15.33 2.87 -10.60
CA TYR A 252 -15.54 3.05 -12.04
C TYR A 252 -15.51 1.73 -12.82
N GLY A 253 -15.06 0.65 -12.18
CA GLY A 253 -14.92 -0.66 -12.82
C GLY A 253 -13.62 -0.77 -13.61
N ASP A 254 -13.22 -2.01 -13.83
CA ASP A 254 -11.94 -2.28 -14.48
C ASP A 254 -11.92 -1.94 -16.00
N SER A 255 -13.07 -1.68 -16.63
CA SER A 255 -13.11 -1.23 -18.03
C SER A 255 -12.40 0.11 -18.21
N VAL A 256 -12.49 1.00 -17.21
CA VAL A 256 -11.75 2.26 -17.19
C VAL A 256 -10.24 2.01 -17.16
N LEU A 257 -9.77 1.02 -16.40
CA LEU A 257 -8.35 0.68 -16.38
C LEU A 257 -7.88 0.15 -17.75
N SER A 258 -8.63 -0.77 -18.36
CA SER A 258 -8.28 -1.27 -19.69
C SER A 258 -8.32 -0.18 -20.76
N ASP A 259 -9.29 0.75 -20.68
CA ASP A 259 -9.42 1.83 -21.65
C ASP A 259 -8.35 2.90 -21.48
N ALA A 260 -7.89 3.14 -20.25
CA ALA A 260 -6.75 4.02 -19.99
C ALA A 260 -5.49 3.44 -20.65
N LEU A 261 -5.22 2.14 -20.44
CA LEU A 261 -4.09 1.48 -21.07
C LEU A 261 -4.15 1.59 -22.61
N LYS A 262 -5.31 1.34 -23.21
CA LYS A 262 -5.46 1.28 -24.68
C LYS A 262 -5.70 2.65 -25.32
N SER A 263 -4.82 3.61 -25.04
CA SER A 263 -4.94 4.97 -25.56
C SER A 263 -3.59 5.64 -25.84
N ARG A 264 -3.58 6.70 -26.66
CA ARG A 264 -2.40 7.55 -26.91
C ARG A 264 -2.10 8.55 -25.78
N ASN A 265 -3.02 8.72 -24.84
CA ASN A 265 -2.85 9.64 -23.71
C ASN A 265 -2.00 8.97 -22.63
N THR A 266 -1.28 9.73 -21.81
CA THR A 266 -0.47 9.19 -20.70
C THR A 266 -0.95 9.71 -19.35
N GLY A 267 -0.65 8.96 -18.29
CA GLY A 267 -0.87 9.27 -16.89
C GLY A 267 -2.28 9.74 -16.59
N MET A 268 -2.37 10.94 -16.02
CA MET A 268 -3.63 11.56 -15.62
C MET A 268 -4.59 11.79 -16.80
N LYS A 269 -4.05 12.11 -17.97
CA LYS A 269 -4.85 12.30 -19.20
C LYS A 269 -5.42 10.98 -19.69
N SER A 270 -4.65 9.90 -19.53
CA SER A 270 -5.09 8.54 -19.83
C SER A 270 -6.32 8.14 -19.03
N ILE A 271 -6.27 8.34 -17.71
CA ILE A 271 -7.39 8.07 -16.80
C ILE A 271 -8.59 8.95 -17.13
N THR A 272 -8.39 10.26 -17.31
CA THR A 272 -9.47 11.20 -17.64
C THR A 272 -10.16 10.83 -18.95
N ALA A 273 -9.40 10.46 -19.98
CA ALA A 273 -9.97 10.02 -21.26
C ALA A 273 -10.78 8.72 -21.12
N ALA A 274 -10.29 7.76 -20.31
CA ALA A 274 -10.98 6.50 -20.07
C ALA A 274 -12.27 6.68 -19.26
N LEU A 275 -12.27 7.56 -18.26
CA LEU A 275 -13.47 7.94 -17.50
C LEU A 275 -14.54 8.50 -18.43
N ASN A 276 -14.19 9.50 -19.24
CA ASN A 276 -15.10 10.10 -20.22
C ASN A 276 -15.64 9.08 -21.21
N LYS A 277 -14.78 8.18 -21.73
CA LYS A 277 -15.18 7.10 -22.64
C LYS A 277 -16.20 6.15 -22.00
N ASN A 278 -16.09 5.91 -20.68
CA ASN A 278 -17.00 5.05 -19.92
C ASN A 278 -18.20 5.80 -19.33
N GLY A 279 -18.44 7.05 -19.73
CA GLY A 279 -19.64 7.82 -19.35
C GLY A 279 -19.54 8.51 -17.98
N PHE A 280 -18.35 8.60 -17.40
CA PHE A 280 -18.09 9.39 -16.20
C PHE A 280 -17.69 10.83 -16.59
N SER A 281 -18.06 11.81 -15.77
CA SER A 281 -17.79 13.24 -16.02
C SER A 281 -16.60 13.77 -15.23
N GLU A 282 -16.12 12.98 -14.27
CA GLU A 282 -15.02 13.29 -13.40
C GLU A 282 -13.69 13.27 -14.17
N ASP A 283 -12.83 14.25 -13.92
CA ASP A 283 -11.43 14.23 -14.37
C ASP A 283 -10.52 13.62 -13.29
N PHE A 284 -9.24 13.44 -13.61
CA PHE A 284 -8.27 12.91 -12.65
C PHE A 284 -8.18 13.72 -11.35
N ALA A 285 -8.22 15.06 -11.43
CA ALA A 285 -8.12 15.94 -10.27
C ALA A 285 -9.30 15.75 -9.30
N GLN A 286 -10.51 15.62 -9.84
CA GLN A 286 -11.71 15.30 -9.06
C GLN A 286 -11.61 13.90 -8.45
N VAL A 287 -11.19 12.90 -9.24
CA VAL A 287 -11.02 11.51 -8.77
C VAL A 287 -10.02 11.41 -7.63
N PHE A 288 -8.87 12.09 -7.76
CA PHE A 288 -7.86 12.16 -6.71
C PHE A 288 -8.44 12.82 -5.45
N THR A 289 -9.14 13.95 -5.61
CA THR A 289 -9.81 14.64 -4.50
C THR A 289 -10.80 13.72 -3.78
N ASP A 290 -11.66 13.02 -4.51
CA ASP A 290 -12.62 12.07 -3.95
C ASP A 290 -11.96 10.87 -3.27
N TRP A 291 -10.88 10.36 -3.85
CA TRP A 291 -10.07 9.29 -3.25
C TRP A 291 -9.49 9.73 -1.90
N THR A 292 -8.93 10.94 -1.79
CA THR A 292 -8.40 11.43 -0.50
C THR A 292 -9.50 11.58 0.56
N ILE A 293 -10.71 11.96 0.17
CA ILE A 293 -11.88 12.01 1.06
C ILE A 293 -12.29 10.59 1.47
N ALA A 294 -12.34 9.64 0.52
CA ALA A 294 -12.63 8.24 0.80
C ALA A 294 -11.63 7.66 1.81
N MET A 295 -10.36 8.00 1.70
CA MET A 295 -9.32 7.58 2.64
C MET A 295 -9.51 8.19 4.04
N ALA A 296 -10.16 9.35 4.18
CA ALA A 296 -10.43 9.96 5.48
C ALA A 296 -11.59 9.29 6.23
N ILE A 297 -12.70 9.02 5.53
CA ILE A 297 -13.96 8.61 6.17
C ILE A 297 -14.47 7.23 5.77
N ASN A 298 -14.13 6.77 4.56
CA ASN A 298 -14.57 5.52 3.96
C ASN A 298 -16.03 5.16 4.32
N ASN A 299 -16.96 6.00 3.86
CA ASN A 299 -18.37 5.92 4.23
C ASN A 299 -19.28 6.28 3.04
N CYS A 300 -19.95 5.28 2.48
CA CYS A 300 -20.82 5.46 1.31
C CYS A 300 -22.06 6.32 1.60
N SER A 301 -22.42 6.51 2.87
CA SER A 301 -23.55 7.37 3.28
C SER A 301 -23.23 8.85 3.07
N ALA A 302 -21.95 9.23 3.07
CA ALA A 302 -21.50 10.59 2.75
C ALA A 302 -21.48 10.86 1.24
N GLY A 303 -21.48 9.81 0.42
CA GLY A 303 -21.40 9.88 -1.03
C GLY A 303 -20.79 8.59 -1.60
N GLN A 304 -21.25 8.17 -2.78
CA GLN A 304 -20.73 6.95 -3.43
C GLN A 304 -19.26 7.06 -3.83
N ALA A 305 -18.73 8.27 -3.96
CA ALA A 305 -17.31 8.53 -4.23
C ALA A 305 -16.44 8.43 -2.96
N TYR A 306 -17.02 8.43 -1.76
CA TYR A 306 -16.27 8.54 -0.50
C TYR A 306 -16.12 7.21 0.25
N CYS A 307 -16.15 6.09 -0.48
CA CYS A 307 -15.96 4.77 0.10
C CYS A 307 -15.37 3.75 -0.89
N LEU A 308 -14.77 2.70 -0.33
CA LEU A 308 -14.43 1.46 -1.01
C LEU A 308 -15.51 0.42 -0.70
N LYS A 309 -16.03 -0.23 -1.73
CA LYS A 309 -17.11 -1.23 -1.61
C LYS A 309 -16.57 -2.64 -1.36
N ASP A 310 -15.31 -2.87 -1.67
CA ASP A 310 -14.60 -4.11 -1.41
C ASP A 310 -14.62 -4.46 0.09
N GLY A 311 -14.97 -5.70 0.40
CA GLY A 311 -15.09 -6.20 1.77
C GLY A 311 -13.80 -6.07 2.59
N ASN A 312 -12.63 -6.19 1.94
CA ASN A 312 -11.33 -6.12 2.61
C ASN A 312 -10.88 -4.67 2.86
N LEU A 313 -11.34 -3.72 2.05
CA LEU A 313 -10.95 -2.31 2.14
C LEU A 313 -12.03 -1.39 2.73
N LYS A 314 -13.23 -1.89 3.03
CA LYS A 314 -14.35 -1.10 3.60
C LYS A 314 -14.04 -0.32 4.89
N ASN A 315 -13.03 -0.77 5.64
CA ASN A 315 -12.60 -0.17 6.90
C ASN A 315 -11.28 0.58 6.78
N LEU A 316 -10.67 0.61 5.59
CA LEU A 316 -9.41 1.31 5.35
C LEU A 316 -9.62 2.80 5.57
N ARG A 317 -8.85 3.40 6.48
CA ARG A 317 -8.86 4.84 6.74
C ARG A 317 -7.47 5.33 7.09
N VAL A 318 -7.10 6.48 6.57
CA VAL A 318 -5.93 7.23 7.00
C VAL A 318 -6.26 7.92 8.33
N ILE A 319 -5.30 7.87 9.24
CA ILE A 319 -5.40 8.55 10.53
C ILE A 319 -4.94 10.00 10.35
N PRO A 320 -5.80 11.00 10.54
CA PRO A 320 -5.41 12.40 10.41
C PRO A 320 -4.54 12.87 11.57
N SER A 321 -3.62 13.78 11.28
CA SER A 321 -2.94 14.58 12.30
C SER A 321 -3.96 15.42 13.06
N THR A 322 -4.15 15.15 14.36
CA THR A 322 -5.27 15.69 15.14
C THR A 322 -4.84 16.83 16.07
N TYR A 323 -5.58 17.93 16.04
CA TYR A 323 -5.42 19.10 16.88
C TYR A 323 -6.65 19.30 17.78
N PHE A 324 -6.42 19.63 19.04
CA PHE A 324 -7.48 19.93 19.99
C PHE A 324 -7.63 21.44 20.14
N LEU A 325 -8.87 21.92 19.98
CA LEU A 325 -9.26 23.29 20.19
C LEU A 325 -9.86 23.42 21.60
N PRO A 326 -9.50 24.45 22.40
CA PRO A 326 -10.07 24.70 23.72
C PRO A 326 -11.61 24.70 23.73
N LEU A 327 -12.21 24.22 24.84
CA LEU A 327 -13.67 24.14 25.00
C LEU A 327 -14.31 25.44 25.50
N SER A 328 -13.49 26.43 25.84
CA SER A 328 -13.89 27.73 26.34
C SER A 328 -12.82 28.77 26.04
N GLY A 329 -13.24 30.02 25.88
CA GLY A 329 -12.36 31.15 25.64
C GLY A 329 -11.84 31.20 24.20
N GLU A 330 -11.29 32.36 23.83
CA GLU A 330 -10.75 32.55 22.50
C GLU A 330 -9.45 31.78 22.32
N SER A 331 -9.24 31.26 21.12
CA SER A 331 -8.00 30.58 20.77
C SER A 331 -7.68 30.73 19.30
N THR A 332 -6.40 30.61 18.97
CA THR A 332 -5.88 30.61 17.60
C THR A 332 -4.79 29.55 17.51
N VAL A 333 -4.96 28.62 16.57
CA VAL A 333 -3.97 27.58 16.26
C VAL A 333 -3.51 27.81 14.83
N SER A 334 -2.22 28.10 14.65
CA SER A 334 -1.59 28.23 13.33
C SER A 334 -0.77 26.98 13.02
N ILE A 335 -0.97 26.43 11.84
CA ILE A 335 -0.34 25.20 11.38
C ILE A 335 0.34 25.48 10.05
N THR A 336 1.56 24.97 9.91
CA THR A 336 2.38 25.06 8.70
C THR A 336 2.92 23.68 8.40
N VAL A 337 2.75 23.21 7.16
CA VAL A 337 3.15 21.87 6.72
C VAL A 337 3.82 21.94 5.36
N GLN A 338 4.64 20.93 5.07
CA GLN A 338 5.21 20.74 3.73
C GLN A 338 4.42 19.64 3.02
N SER A 339 4.08 19.89 1.76
CA SER A 339 3.43 18.92 0.88
C SER A 339 4.05 18.97 -0.51
N LYS A 340 4.03 17.86 -1.21
CA LYS A 340 4.32 17.79 -2.64
C LYS A 340 3.01 17.79 -3.44
N ASP A 341 3.12 17.92 -4.76
CA ASP A 341 2.03 17.67 -5.71
C ASP A 341 1.45 16.27 -5.55
N TRP A 342 0.14 16.13 -5.71
CA TRP A 342 -0.58 14.85 -5.69
C TRP A 342 -0.38 14.02 -4.40
N ALA A 343 -0.11 14.69 -3.29
CA ALA A 343 -0.09 14.13 -1.95
C ALA A 343 -1.37 14.50 -1.19
N GLY A 344 -2.03 13.51 -0.57
CA GLY A 344 -3.13 13.72 0.36
C GLY A 344 -2.60 14.05 1.75
N ASN A 345 -3.10 15.11 2.39
CA ASN A 345 -2.66 15.47 3.75
C ASN A 345 -3.84 15.62 4.69
N TRP A 346 -4.01 14.72 5.66
CA TRP A 346 -5.20 14.69 6.51
C TRP A 346 -4.97 15.35 7.86
N TYR A 347 -5.75 16.39 8.17
CA TYR A 347 -5.70 17.09 9.46
C TYR A 347 -7.09 17.17 10.09
N LYS A 348 -7.20 16.85 11.38
CA LYS A 348 -8.47 16.81 12.12
C LYS A 348 -8.45 17.79 13.29
N PHE A 349 -9.54 18.51 13.47
CA PHE A 349 -9.78 19.43 14.59
C PHE A 349 -10.96 18.92 15.42
N ILE A 350 -10.75 18.83 16.74
CA ILE A 350 -11.74 18.38 17.72
C ILE A 350 -11.80 19.35 18.89
N GLY A 351 -12.83 19.24 19.74
CA GLY A 351 -13.05 20.17 20.84
C GLY A 351 -13.80 21.40 20.34
N GLY A 352 -13.31 22.60 20.66
CA GLY A 352 -13.88 23.86 20.22
C GLY A 352 -15.27 24.15 20.80
N HIS A 353 -15.74 25.37 20.62
CA HIS A 353 -17.10 25.76 20.95
C HIS A 353 -17.62 26.84 19.99
N ASP A 354 -18.94 27.02 20.00
CA ASP A 354 -19.67 28.06 19.26
C ASP A 354 -19.28 28.12 17.78
N THR A 355 -18.49 29.11 17.35
CA THR A 355 -18.08 29.24 15.95
C THR A 355 -16.57 29.06 15.81
N VAL A 356 -16.18 28.10 14.98
CA VAL A 356 -14.79 27.89 14.55
C VAL A 356 -14.58 28.48 13.16
N THR A 357 -13.56 29.32 13.01
CA THR A 357 -13.16 29.89 11.71
C THR A 357 -11.84 29.26 11.25
N LEU A 358 -11.84 28.67 10.06
CA LEU A 358 -10.64 28.24 9.35
C LEU A 358 -10.26 29.31 8.32
N GLU A 359 -9.00 29.73 8.34
CA GLU A 359 -8.39 30.58 7.31
C GLU A 359 -7.16 29.86 6.75
N PHE A 360 -7.26 29.40 5.51
CA PHE A 360 -6.17 28.75 4.78
C PHE A 360 -5.44 29.76 3.90
N LYS A 361 -4.13 29.61 3.78
CA LYS A 361 -3.27 30.40 2.90
C LYS A 361 -2.29 29.49 2.17
N SER A 362 -2.35 29.50 0.83
CA SER A 362 -1.33 28.92 -0.04
C SER A 362 -0.36 29.98 -0.55
N PRO A 363 0.83 29.58 -1.00
CA PRO A 363 1.63 30.37 -1.94
C PRO A 363 0.79 30.81 -3.15
N GLU A 364 1.11 31.97 -3.69
CA GLU A 364 0.45 32.50 -4.90
C GLU A 364 0.66 31.52 -6.08
N GLU A 365 -0.31 31.48 -6.99
CA GLU A 365 -0.30 30.69 -8.24
C GLU A 365 -0.39 29.16 -8.11
N LEU A 366 -0.47 28.60 -6.90
CA LEU A 366 -0.65 27.15 -6.72
C LEU A 366 -2.12 26.72 -6.85
N ASN A 367 -2.39 25.68 -7.65
CA ASN A 367 -3.67 24.98 -7.69
C ASN A 367 -3.79 24.05 -6.48
N VAL A 368 -4.34 24.61 -5.39
CA VAL A 368 -4.61 23.85 -4.17
C VAL A 368 -6.08 23.47 -4.08
N LYS A 369 -6.34 22.19 -3.79
CA LYS A 369 -7.67 21.70 -3.39
C LYS A 369 -7.69 21.40 -1.91
N ILE A 370 -8.76 21.82 -1.24
CA ILE A 370 -8.91 21.64 0.21
C ILE A 370 -10.33 21.14 0.49
N PRO A 371 -10.59 19.84 0.27
CA PRO A 371 -11.75 19.20 0.84
C PRO A 371 -11.78 19.41 2.35
N TYR A 372 -12.98 19.63 2.87
CA TYR A 372 -13.25 19.58 4.28
C TYR A 372 -14.47 18.71 4.56
N ILE A 373 -14.43 18.06 5.72
CA ILE A 373 -15.44 17.12 6.18
C ILE A 373 -15.86 17.56 7.58
N LEU A 374 -17.15 17.80 7.76
CA LEU A 374 -17.75 18.03 9.06
C LEU A 374 -18.36 16.71 9.54
N ASP A 375 -17.85 16.22 10.67
CA ASP A 375 -18.41 15.09 11.40
C ASP A 375 -19.51 15.60 12.32
N MET A 376 -20.76 15.30 12.00
CA MET A 376 -21.93 15.83 12.69
C MET A 376 -22.27 14.97 13.92
N SER A 377 -22.90 15.59 14.91
CA SER A 377 -23.30 14.95 16.18
C SER A 377 -24.29 13.79 16.01
N ASP A 378 -25.08 13.80 14.94
CA ASP A 378 -26.01 12.74 14.56
C ASP A 378 -25.34 11.52 13.87
N GLY A 379 -24.02 11.57 13.65
CA GLY A 379 -23.26 10.50 13.00
C GLY A 379 -23.13 10.65 11.48
N THR A 380 -23.70 11.69 10.87
CA THR A 380 -23.56 11.97 9.44
C THR A 380 -22.28 12.76 9.13
N PHE A 381 -21.86 12.74 7.88
CA PHE A 381 -20.75 13.55 7.37
C PHE A 381 -21.27 14.54 6.34
N SER A 382 -20.86 15.80 6.46
CA SER A 382 -21.00 16.80 5.41
C SER A 382 -19.65 17.00 4.73
N VAL A 383 -19.59 16.87 3.41
CA VAL A 383 -18.36 17.00 2.61
C VAL A 383 -18.51 18.21 1.69
N SER A 384 -17.46 19.02 1.59
CA SER A 384 -17.40 20.17 0.69
C SER A 384 -15.95 20.55 0.40
N VAL A 385 -15.72 21.41 -0.60
CA VAL A 385 -14.38 21.90 -0.94
C VAL A 385 -14.29 23.39 -0.60
N LEU A 386 -13.25 23.78 0.12
CA LEU A 386 -12.99 25.17 0.46
C LEU A 386 -12.71 25.96 -0.83
N LYS A 387 -13.44 27.05 -1.03
CA LYS A 387 -13.14 27.98 -2.12
C LYS A 387 -11.94 28.85 -1.70
N VAL A 388 -10.89 28.81 -2.49
CA VAL A 388 -9.72 29.69 -2.36
C VAL A 388 -9.92 30.89 -3.28
N GLY A 389 -9.84 32.09 -2.73
CA GLY A 389 -9.96 33.34 -3.48
C GLY A 389 -8.76 33.59 -4.40
N SER A 390 -8.86 34.64 -5.22
CA SER A 390 -7.75 35.08 -6.09
C SER A 390 -6.51 35.57 -5.31
N ASP A 391 -6.67 35.86 -4.03
CA ASP A 391 -5.63 36.21 -3.08
C ASP A 391 -4.94 34.98 -2.45
N SER A 392 -5.25 33.77 -2.92
CA SER A 392 -4.76 32.51 -2.37
C SER A 392 -5.18 32.26 -0.91
N ILE A 393 -6.28 32.90 -0.48
CA ILE A 393 -6.85 32.73 0.86
C ILE A 393 -8.22 32.03 0.76
N GLY A 394 -8.40 30.99 1.55
CA GLY A 394 -9.69 30.32 1.74
C GLY A 394 -10.21 30.55 3.15
N LYS A 395 -11.47 30.96 3.31
CA LYS A 395 -12.09 31.15 4.64
C LYS A 395 -13.36 30.32 4.79
N LEU A 396 -13.53 29.74 5.96
CA LEU A 396 -14.69 28.94 6.33
C LEU A 396 -15.08 29.22 7.78
N GLU A 397 -16.34 29.56 8.01
CA GLU A 397 -16.93 29.66 9.34
C GLU A 397 -17.82 28.46 9.61
N ILE A 398 -17.66 27.86 10.78
CA ILE A 398 -18.32 26.62 11.18
C ILE A 398 -19.05 26.86 12.50
N PRO A 399 -20.32 27.29 12.46
CA PRO A 399 -21.11 27.47 13.67
C PRO A 399 -21.52 26.14 14.28
N GLY A 400 -21.81 26.15 15.58
CA GLY A 400 -22.24 24.96 16.33
C GLY A 400 -21.13 23.95 16.59
N PHE A 401 -19.86 24.36 16.54
CA PHE A 401 -18.74 23.48 16.85
C PHE A 401 -18.78 23.05 18.34
N GLY A 402 -18.52 21.78 18.60
CA GLY A 402 -18.68 21.17 19.93
C GLY A 402 -20.14 20.88 20.34
N LYS A 403 -21.13 21.34 19.56
CA LYS A 403 -22.57 21.08 19.77
C LYS A 403 -23.13 20.20 18.65
N THR A 404 -23.29 20.75 17.45
CA THR A 404 -23.81 20.06 16.27
C THR A 404 -22.70 19.47 15.40
N VAL A 405 -21.54 20.12 15.36
CA VAL A 405 -20.33 19.65 14.66
C VAL A 405 -19.34 19.09 15.68
N ARG A 406 -19.01 17.80 15.60
CA ARG A 406 -18.07 17.13 16.50
C ARG A 406 -16.62 17.35 16.10
N SER A 407 -16.35 17.39 14.80
CA SER A 407 -15.00 17.61 14.30
C SER A 407 -14.99 18.13 12.87
N LEU A 408 -13.89 18.80 12.52
CA LEU A 408 -13.54 19.22 11.17
C LEU A 408 -12.35 18.40 10.71
N ILE A 409 -12.40 17.82 9.52
CA ILE A 409 -11.21 17.28 8.84
C ILE A 409 -10.97 18.15 7.61
N ILE A 410 -9.73 18.55 7.36
CA ILE A 410 -9.29 19.18 6.11
C ILE A 410 -8.26 18.30 5.43
N ILE A 411 -8.27 18.32 4.09
CA ILE A 411 -7.40 17.47 3.27
C ILE A 411 -6.69 18.29 2.19
N PRO A 412 -5.84 19.27 2.55
CA PRO A 412 -5.14 20.07 1.55
C PRO A 412 -4.23 19.21 0.65
N SER A 413 -4.29 19.46 -0.65
CA SER A 413 -3.44 18.85 -1.67
C SER A 413 -3.08 19.87 -2.75
N VAL A 414 -1.82 19.86 -3.19
CA VAL A 414 -1.36 20.61 -4.37
C VAL A 414 -1.61 19.74 -5.61
N GLN A 415 -2.19 20.32 -6.66
CA GLN A 415 -2.62 19.62 -7.89
C GLN A 415 -2.18 20.43 -9.14
N ASP A 416 -0.94 20.89 -9.16
CA ASP A 416 -0.37 21.72 -10.23
C ASP A 416 0.40 20.91 -11.26
N LYS A 417 1.17 19.92 -10.83
CA LYS A 417 2.10 19.19 -11.71
C LYS A 417 1.33 18.23 -12.62
N VAL A 418 0.88 18.74 -13.76
CA VAL A 418 0.09 18.01 -14.77
C VAL A 418 0.90 17.52 -15.99
N SER A 419 2.17 17.92 -16.09
CA SER A 419 3.13 17.51 -17.13
C SER A 419 4.53 17.31 -16.56
N ASP A 420 5.39 16.68 -17.36
CA ASP A 420 6.79 16.41 -17.02
C ASP A 420 6.92 15.67 -15.69
N ILE A 421 6.13 14.60 -15.54
CA ILE A 421 6.06 13.72 -14.37
C ILE A 421 7.31 12.84 -14.34
N SER A 422 8.45 13.46 -14.07
CA SER A 422 9.72 12.77 -13.89
C SER A 422 10.54 13.43 -12.79
N GLY A 423 11.39 12.62 -12.17
CA GLY A 423 12.28 13.07 -11.10
C GLY A 423 11.55 13.50 -9.83
N SER A 424 12.30 14.13 -8.93
CA SER A 424 11.77 14.49 -7.62
C SER A 424 10.98 15.81 -7.65
N TYR A 425 9.87 15.86 -6.93
CA TYR A 425 8.99 17.01 -6.89
C TYR A 425 9.41 18.00 -5.80
N PRO A 426 9.28 19.32 -6.05
CA PRO A 426 9.50 20.32 -5.02
C PRO A 426 8.46 20.18 -3.89
N SER A 427 8.83 20.61 -2.69
CA SER A 427 7.90 20.70 -1.56
C SER A 427 7.39 22.13 -1.42
N TYR A 428 6.08 22.25 -1.24
CA TYR A 428 5.36 23.50 -1.03
C TYR A 428 4.96 23.64 0.44
N VAL A 429 5.01 24.88 0.94
CA VAL A 429 4.58 25.19 2.30
C VAL A 429 3.12 25.59 2.28
N LEU A 430 2.27 24.83 2.95
CA LEU A 430 0.85 25.13 3.14
C LEU A 430 0.64 25.60 4.57
N SER A 431 -0.20 26.61 4.76
CA SER A 431 -0.47 27.14 6.10
C SER A 431 -1.94 27.44 6.29
N TRP A 432 -2.42 27.27 7.51
CA TRP A 432 -3.77 27.68 7.89
C TRP A 432 -3.84 28.01 9.37
N THR A 433 -4.86 28.77 9.71
CA THR A 433 -5.17 29.15 11.07
C THR A 433 -6.59 28.75 11.41
N VAL A 434 -6.78 28.14 12.58
CA VAL A 434 -8.09 27.81 13.14
C VAL A 434 -8.32 28.67 14.37
N LYS A 435 -9.42 29.42 14.38
CA LYS A 435 -9.78 30.37 15.44
C LYS A 435 -11.12 29.99 16.06
N ILE A 436 -11.26 30.24 17.35
CA ILE A 436 -12.56 30.27 18.04
C ILE A 436 -12.82 31.72 18.41
N SER A 437 -13.97 32.24 17.99
CA SER A 437 -14.41 33.59 18.31
C SER A 437 -15.64 33.53 19.21
N GLY A 438 -15.61 34.23 20.35
CA GLY A 438 -16.73 34.35 21.27
C GLY A 438 -16.77 33.25 22.34
N GLY A 439 -16.44 33.63 23.56
CA GLY A 439 -16.89 32.95 24.77
C GLY A 439 -17.38 34.02 25.75
N GLU A 440 -18.55 33.82 26.37
CA GLU A 440 -18.84 34.53 27.61
C GLU A 440 -17.73 34.16 28.61
N GLU A 441 -17.13 35.17 29.24
CA GLU A 441 -16.33 34.98 30.44
C GLU A 441 -17.25 34.34 31.48
N THR A 442 -17.30 33.01 31.56
CA THR A 442 -17.93 32.36 32.70
C THR A 442 -17.11 32.76 33.92
N GLU A 443 -17.69 33.58 34.79
CA GLU A 443 -17.05 34.06 36.02
C GLU A 443 -16.34 32.89 36.71
N PRO A 444 -15.04 33.04 37.03
CA PRO A 444 -14.31 31.98 37.70
C PRO A 444 -14.98 31.72 39.06
N ILE A 445 -15.35 30.46 39.32
CA ILE A 445 -15.63 30.00 40.68
C ILE A 445 -14.38 30.32 41.50
N ILE A 446 -14.48 31.30 42.39
CA ILE A 446 -13.40 31.70 43.30
C ILE A 446 -13.19 30.56 44.29
N VAL A 447 -12.27 29.66 43.96
CA VAL A 447 -11.54 28.89 44.95
C VAL A 447 -10.26 29.68 45.21
N GLU A 448 -10.19 30.37 46.34
CA GLU A 448 -8.98 31.08 46.77
C GLU A 448 -7.78 30.14 46.69
N ARG A 449 -6.88 30.41 45.74
CA ARG A 449 -5.52 29.87 45.73
C ARG A 449 -4.54 31.05 45.73
N PRO A 450 -3.40 30.94 46.44
CA PRO A 450 -2.51 32.07 46.65
C PRO A 450 -1.93 32.59 45.32
N ARG A 451 -1.78 33.91 45.20
CA ARG A 451 -1.24 34.62 44.02
C ARG A 451 0.06 33.99 43.50
N PRO A 452 0.21 33.81 42.16
CA PRO A 452 1.50 33.49 41.58
C PRO A 452 2.41 34.72 41.58
N GLN A 453 3.65 34.54 42.04
CA GLN A 453 4.72 35.51 41.82
C GLN A 453 5.15 35.46 40.36
N THR A 454 5.21 36.63 39.72
CA THR A 454 5.63 36.85 38.34
C THR A 454 7.13 36.58 38.17
N GLY A 455 7.50 35.82 37.12
CA GLY A 455 8.86 35.80 36.58
C GLY A 455 9.61 34.46 36.60
N VAL A 456 8.99 33.34 36.20
CA VAL A 456 9.72 32.07 36.02
C VAL A 456 9.65 31.62 34.56
N SER A 457 10.80 31.67 33.88
CA SER A 457 11.02 30.93 32.64
C SER A 457 11.19 29.46 33.02
N TYR A 458 10.32 28.59 32.47
CA TYR A 458 10.42 27.16 32.71
C TYR A 458 11.36 26.52 31.70
N THR A 459 12.36 25.81 32.19
CA THR A 459 13.23 24.97 31.37
C THR A 459 12.46 23.76 30.82
N ALA A 460 12.94 23.16 29.73
CA ALA A 460 12.33 21.96 29.14
C ALA A 460 12.17 20.81 30.16
N ALA A 461 13.11 20.68 31.10
CA ALA A 461 13.06 19.69 32.18
C ALA A 461 11.93 19.97 33.19
N GLU A 462 11.65 21.24 33.50
CA GLU A 462 10.58 21.61 34.42
C GLU A 462 9.20 21.44 33.77
N LEU A 463 9.09 21.71 32.47
CA LEU A 463 7.90 21.40 31.69
C LEU A 463 7.66 19.89 31.63
N GLN A 464 8.70 19.09 31.41
CA GLN A 464 8.59 17.62 31.44
C GLN A 464 8.17 17.09 32.80
N ARG A 465 8.69 17.66 33.90
CA ARG A 465 8.28 17.29 35.26
C ARG A 465 6.81 17.63 35.53
N LYS A 466 6.36 18.81 35.09
CA LYS A 466 4.94 19.20 35.19
C LYS A 466 4.02 18.35 34.33
N ILE A 467 4.46 17.94 33.14
CA ILE A 467 3.71 16.99 32.29
C ILE A 467 3.58 15.65 32.99
N ALA A 468 4.64 15.14 33.62
CA ALA A 468 4.59 13.89 34.37
C ALA A 468 3.65 13.97 35.58
N GLU A 469 3.66 15.08 36.34
CA GLU A 469 2.73 15.32 37.46
C GLU A 469 1.27 15.40 36.99
N ILE A 470 1.00 16.10 35.89
CA ILE A 470 -0.34 16.20 35.32
C ILE A 470 -0.81 14.84 34.79
N GLN A 471 0.06 14.06 34.16
CA GLN A 471 -0.24 12.71 33.70
C GLN A 471 -0.58 11.76 34.87
N GLN A 472 0.17 11.83 35.97
CA GLN A 472 -0.15 11.07 37.19
C GLN A 472 -1.49 11.50 37.80
N THR A 473 -1.78 12.80 37.80
CA THR A 473 -3.04 13.34 38.31
C THR A 473 -4.24 12.87 37.47
N ILE A 474 -4.09 12.86 36.13
CA ILE A 474 -5.11 12.34 35.22
C ILE A 474 -5.32 10.84 35.41
N ALA A 475 -4.24 10.06 35.62
CA ALA A 475 -4.34 8.63 35.88
C ALA A 475 -5.08 8.35 37.20
N ALA A 476 -4.78 9.09 38.27
CA ALA A 476 -5.44 8.96 39.56
C ALA A 476 -6.94 9.33 39.49
N LEU A 477 -7.28 10.44 38.83
CA LEU A 477 -8.67 10.87 38.64
C LEU A 477 -9.47 9.88 37.78
N ARG A 478 -8.85 9.27 36.76
CA ARG A 478 -9.49 8.22 35.94
C ARG A 478 -9.70 6.92 36.72
N ALA A 479 -8.77 6.54 37.59
CA ALA A 479 -8.94 5.40 38.48
C ALA A 479 -10.06 5.63 39.51
N GLN A 480 -10.18 6.86 40.04
CA GLN A 480 -11.27 7.25 40.93
C GLN A 480 -12.63 7.27 40.21
N LEU A 481 -12.69 7.73 38.96
CA LEU A 481 -13.88 7.67 38.12
C LEU A 481 -14.32 6.23 37.80
N ALA A 482 -13.37 5.34 37.54
CA ALA A 482 -13.64 3.91 37.34
C ALA A 482 -14.17 3.23 38.61
N ALA A 483 -13.65 3.61 39.78
CA ALA A 483 -14.14 3.12 41.07
C ALA A 483 -15.52 3.69 41.44
N ALA A 484 -15.84 4.91 41.02
CA ALA A 484 -17.11 5.57 41.29
C ALA A 484 -18.27 5.09 40.38
N GLN A 485 -17.98 4.43 39.25
CA GLN A 485 -19.00 3.99 38.27
C GLN A 485 -19.55 2.57 38.48
N GLY A 486 -19.22 1.89 39.59
CA GLY A 486 -19.99 0.72 40.06
C GLY A 486 -20.17 -0.45 39.08
N GLY A 487 -19.39 -0.52 38.00
CA GLY A 487 -19.44 -1.60 37.03
C GLY A 487 -18.46 -2.70 37.43
N THR A 488 -18.96 -3.75 38.08
CA THR A 488 -18.25 -5.03 38.19
C THR A 488 -17.85 -5.49 36.79
N VAL A 489 -16.55 -5.43 36.47
CA VAL A 489 -16.00 -6.08 35.26
C VAL A 489 -16.05 -7.59 35.51
N SER A 490 -17.22 -8.16 35.29
CA SER A 490 -17.39 -9.59 35.12
C SER A 490 -16.86 -9.96 33.74
N GLY A 491 -15.85 -10.82 33.71
CA GLY A 491 -15.31 -11.39 32.48
C GLY A 491 -13.82 -11.21 32.33
N VAL A 492 -13.03 -11.80 33.25
CA VAL A 492 -11.69 -12.27 32.88
C VAL A 492 -11.91 -13.39 31.86
N SER A 493 -12.06 -13.03 30.59
CA SER A 493 -11.80 -14.01 29.53
C SER A 493 -10.28 -14.20 29.53
N SER A 494 -9.83 -15.44 29.65
CA SER A 494 -8.42 -15.75 29.44
C SER A 494 -8.03 -15.27 28.05
N CYS A 495 -7.06 -14.38 27.95
CA CYS A 495 -6.57 -13.90 26.66
C CYS A 495 -6.10 -15.10 25.82
N GLY A 496 -6.82 -15.35 24.72
CA GLY A 496 -6.46 -16.35 23.73
C GLY A 496 -5.41 -15.83 22.75
N PRO A 497 -4.99 -16.64 21.77
CA PRO A 497 -4.10 -16.17 20.71
C PRO A 497 -4.74 -15.02 19.92
N PHE A 498 -3.92 -14.04 19.56
CA PHE A 498 -4.30 -12.92 18.71
C PHE A 498 -4.41 -13.41 17.27
N GLU A 499 -5.64 -13.50 16.76
CA GLU A 499 -5.92 -13.94 15.38
C GLU A 499 -6.20 -12.74 14.47
N LYS A 500 -6.67 -11.61 15.02
CA LYS A 500 -7.09 -10.43 14.26
C LYS A 500 -6.09 -9.30 14.34
N ASN A 501 -5.88 -8.59 13.23
CA ASN A 501 -5.06 -7.39 13.18
C ASN A 501 -5.62 -6.36 14.18
N LEU A 502 -4.77 -5.85 15.08
CA LEU A 502 -5.14 -4.80 16.03
C LEU A 502 -4.46 -3.49 15.67
N TYR A 503 -5.23 -2.40 15.70
CA TYR A 503 -4.75 -1.10 15.26
C TYR A 503 -5.46 0.04 15.96
N TYR A 504 -4.92 1.25 15.76
CA TYR A 504 -5.41 2.46 16.39
C TYR A 504 -6.90 2.71 16.08
N GLY A 505 -7.66 3.03 17.11
CA GLY A 505 -9.11 3.24 17.07
C GLY A 505 -9.93 1.99 17.42
N MET A 506 -9.32 0.80 17.44
CA MET A 506 -10.03 -0.40 17.86
C MET A 506 -10.34 -0.37 19.36
N LYS A 507 -11.48 -0.96 19.73
CA LYS A 507 -11.88 -1.15 21.12
C LYS A 507 -12.40 -2.57 21.34
N GLY A 508 -12.25 -3.09 22.55
CA GLY A 508 -12.78 -4.40 22.95
C GLY A 508 -11.80 -5.24 23.75
N ALA A 509 -12.25 -6.45 24.11
CA ALA A 509 -11.51 -7.36 24.98
C ALA A 509 -10.14 -7.76 24.42
N GLU A 510 -10.01 -7.93 23.09
CA GLU A 510 -8.74 -8.28 22.44
C GLU A 510 -7.72 -7.13 22.57
N VAL A 511 -8.17 -5.88 22.53
CA VAL A 511 -7.32 -4.71 22.80
C VAL A 511 -6.90 -4.65 24.27
N SER A 512 -7.82 -4.97 25.20
CA SER A 512 -7.46 -5.09 26.62
C SER A 512 -6.40 -6.16 26.84
N CYS A 513 -6.53 -7.30 26.16
CA CYS A 513 -5.53 -8.37 26.20
C CYS A 513 -4.17 -7.92 25.66
N LEU A 514 -4.15 -7.19 24.54
CA LEU A 514 -2.92 -6.64 24.00
C LEU A 514 -2.27 -5.67 25.00
N GLN A 515 -3.05 -4.76 25.59
CA GLN A 515 -2.53 -3.79 26.55
C GLN A 515 -1.96 -4.47 27.79
N ASP A 516 -2.62 -5.51 28.28
CA ASP A 516 -2.14 -6.32 29.40
C ASP A 516 -0.84 -7.07 29.05
N PHE A 517 -0.76 -7.63 27.83
CA PHE A 517 0.47 -8.22 27.31
C PHE A 517 1.61 -7.19 27.23
N LEU A 518 1.39 -6.03 26.61
CA LEU A 518 2.39 -4.96 26.47
C LEU A 518 2.86 -4.44 27.84
N LYS A 519 1.95 -4.36 28.81
CA LYS A 519 2.28 -4.00 30.20
C LYS A 519 3.22 -5.02 30.83
N LYS A 520 3.00 -6.32 30.59
CA LYS A 520 3.88 -7.40 31.09
C LYS A 520 5.27 -7.39 30.45
N GLN A 521 5.44 -6.75 29.29
CA GLN A 521 6.76 -6.57 28.66
C GLN A 521 7.66 -5.55 29.38
N GLY A 522 7.12 -4.81 30.36
CA GLY A 522 7.85 -3.89 31.22
C GLY A 522 7.70 -2.40 30.84
N PRO A 523 8.18 -1.50 31.71
CA PRO A 523 8.03 -0.06 31.54
C PRO A 523 8.77 0.50 30.32
N ASP A 524 9.82 -0.17 29.82
CA ASP A 524 10.51 0.23 28.58
C ASP A 524 9.60 0.07 27.34
N ILE A 525 8.62 -0.83 27.40
CA ILE A 525 7.66 -1.06 26.32
C ILE A 525 6.37 -0.28 26.57
N TYR A 526 5.80 -0.37 27.77
CA TYR A 526 4.54 0.30 28.08
C TYR A 526 4.60 1.02 29.44
N PRO A 527 5.28 2.20 29.52
CA PRO A 527 5.46 2.95 30.76
C PRO A 527 4.14 3.27 31.47
N GLU A 528 3.10 3.54 30.69
CA GLU A 528 1.80 3.93 31.22
C GLU A 528 1.03 2.74 31.80
N GLY A 529 1.26 1.51 31.30
CA GLY A 529 0.70 0.27 31.85
C GLY A 529 -0.83 0.24 31.98
N LEU A 530 -1.54 1.01 31.15
CA LEU A 530 -2.99 1.18 31.21
C LEU A 530 -3.71 0.12 30.35
N VAL A 531 -4.65 -0.60 30.96
CA VAL A 531 -5.55 -1.53 30.27
C VAL A 531 -6.93 -0.90 30.21
N THR A 532 -7.23 -0.25 29.09
CA THR A 532 -8.46 0.52 28.88
C THR A 532 -9.43 -0.14 27.90
N GLY A 533 -8.95 -1.14 27.14
CA GLY A 533 -9.68 -1.73 26.03
C GLY A 533 -9.83 -0.82 24.82
N ASN A 534 -9.11 0.30 24.75
CA ASN A 534 -9.09 1.22 23.61
C ASN A 534 -7.67 1.38 23.06
N PHE A 535 -7.46 1.05 21.78
CA PHE A 535 -6.15 1.12 21.14
C PHE A 535 -5.95 2.55 20.64
N LEU A 536 -5.35 3.40 21.47
CA LEU A 536 -5.12 4.81 21.14
C LEU A 536 -3.61 5.10 21.13
N GLY A 537 -3.21 6.37 21.30
CA GLY A 537 -1.84 6.82 21.06
C GLY A 537 -0.81 6.13 21.95
N LEU A 538 -1.15 5.89 23.21
CA LEU A 538 -0.26 5.22 24.17
C LEU A 538 -0.06 3.75 23.82
N THR A 539 -1.14 3.05 23.42
CA THR A 539 -1.05 1.65 22.99
C THR A 539 -0.29 1.54 21.68
N LYS A 540 -0.52 2.44 20.71
CA LYS A 540 0.25 2.50 19.47
C LYS A 540 1.74 2.68 19.75
N ALA A 541 2.11 3.65 20.61
CA ALA A 541 3.50 3.87 20.98
C ALA A 541 4.14 2.65 21.67
N ALA A 542 3.38 1.95 22.52
CA ALA A 542 3.85 0.72 23.14
C ALA A 542 4.04 -0.42 22.13
N VAL A 543 3.15 -0.54 21.12
CA VAL A 543 3.33 -1.48 20.01
C VAL A 543 4.58 -1.13 19.19
N ILE A 544 4.81 0.14 18.86
CA ILE A 544 6.03 0.57 18.15
C ILE A 544 7.29 0.11 18.90
N ARG A 545 7.38 0.40 20.19
CA ARG A 545 8.53 -0.01 21.02
C ARG A 545 8.68 -1.53 21.09
N PHE A 546 7.56 -2.26 21.18
CA PHE A 546 7.57 -3.73 21.15
C PHE A 546 8.11 -4.26 19.81
N GLN A 547 7.66 -3.67 18.71
CA GLN A 547 8.11 -4.04 17.37
C GLN A 547 9.59 -3.76 17.15
N GLU A 548 10.09 -2.61 17.62
CA GLU A 548 11.50 -2.26 17.57
C GLU A 548 12.36 -3.18 18.45
N LYS A 549 11.87 -3.58 19.63
CA LYS A 549 12.53 -4.57 20.50
C LYS A 549 12.72 -5.92 19.80
N TYR A 550 11.77 -6.32 18.95
CA TYR A 550 11.81 -7.58 18.19
C TYR A 550 11.97 -7.33 16.67
N ALA A 551 12.71 -6.28 16.28
CA ALA A 551 12.79 -5.80 14.91
C ALA A 551 13.20 -6.89 13.90
N TYR A 552 14.11 -7.78 14.27
CA TYR A 552 14.55 -8.86 13.38
C TYR A 552 13.45 -9.89 13.06
N GLU A 553 12.56 -10.16 14.01
CA GLU A 553 11.46 -11.13 13.84
C GLU A 553 10.18 -10.49 13.32
N ILE A 554 9.97 -9.19 13.59
CA ILE A 554 8.73 -8.49 13.23
C ILE A 554 8.89 -7.60 12.01
N LEU A 555 9.94 -6.77 11.97
CA LEU A 555 10.09 -5.70 10.99
C LEU A 555 10.92 -6.14 9.79
N ALA A 556 12.03 -6.85 10.01
CA ALA A 556 12.92 -7.30 8.95
C ALA A 556 12.29 -8.27 7.92
N PRO A 557 11.32 -9.13 8.26
CA PRO A 557 10.61 -9.95 7.28
C PRO A 557 9.65 -9.14 6.40
N LEU A 558 9.21 -7.97 6.88
CA LEU A 558 8.34 -7.04 6.17
C LEU A 558 9.12 -5.86 5.53
N SER A 559 10.45 -5.89 5.63
CA SER A 559 11.36 -4.82 5.18
C SER A 559 11.08 -3.44 5.84
N PHE A 560 10.57 -3.42 7.07
CA PHE A 560 10.43 -2.18 7.84
C PHE A 560 11.70 -1.88 8.64
N SER A 561 12.08 -0.58 8.70
CA SER A 561 13.20 -0.09 9.50
C SER A 561 12.79 0.43 10.89
N HIS A 562 11.50 0.73 11.09
CA HIS A 562 10.95 1.28 12.33
C HIS A 562 9.59 0.64 12.67
N GLY A 563 9.20 0.67 13.95
CA GLY A 563 7.91 0.13 14.38
C GLY A 563 6.74 0.92 13.80
N THR A 564 5.71 0.22 13.33
CA THR A 564 4.52 0.79 12.68
C THR A 564 3.40 1.14 13.67
N GLY A 565 3.39 0.48 14.83
CA GLY A 565 2.31 0.58 15.81
C GLY A 565 1.05 -0.18 15.39
N PHE A 566 1.14 -1.01 14.35
CA PHE A 566 0.09 -1.87 13.83
C PHE A 566 0.38 -3.33 14.20
N VAL A 567 -0.57 -4.02 14.84
CA VAL A 567 -0.42 -5.42 15.24
C VAL A 567 -0.82 -6.34 14.09
N GLY A 568 0.01 -6.32 13.04
CA GLY A 568 -0.09 -7.18 11.85
C GLY A 568 0.40 -8.61 12.11
N SER A 569 0.40 -9.44 11.06
CA SER A 569 0.66 -10.89 11.13
C SER A 569 1.94 -11.24 11.90
N MET A 570 3.05 -10.56 11.57
CA MET A 570 4.34 -10.78 12.22
C MET A 570 4.35 -10.34 13.70
N THR A 571 3.63 -9.26 14.03
CA THR A 571 3.52 -8.81 15.42
C THR A 571 2.66 -9.78 16.22
N ARG A 572 1.54 -10.27 15.67
CA ARG A 572 0.70 -11.30 16.33
C ARG A 572 1.44 -12.61 16.51
N ALA A 573 2.15 -13.07 15.49
CA ALA A 573 2.95 -14.28 15.57
C ALA A 573 3.98 -14.19 16.71
N LYS A 574 4.62 -13.03 16.88
CA LYS A 574 5.55 -12.82 17.98
C LYS A 574 4.86 -12.74 19.34
N ILE A 575 3.72 -12.05 19.44
CA ILE A 575 2.94 -11.96 20.68
C ILE A 575 2.45 -13.35 21.11
N ASN A 576 1.89 -14.14 20.19
CA ASN A 576 1.36 -15.48 20.47
C ASN A 576 2.44 -16.51 20.86
N LYS A 577 3.71 -16.21 20.59
CA LYS A 577 4.86 -17.05 20.94
C LYS A 577 5.40 -16.76 22.34
N LEU A 578 5.11 -15.58 22.90
CA LEU A 578 5.61 -15.09 24.20
C LEU A 578 4.53 -15.24 25.27
#